data_AF-E3M7Y7-F1
#
_entry.id   AF-E3M7Y7-F1
#
_cell.length_a   1.000
_cell.length_b   1.000
_cell.length_c   1.000
_cell.angle_alpha   90.00
_cell.angle_beta   90.00
_cell.angle_gamma   90.00
#
_symmetry.space_group_name_H-M   'P 1'
#
loop_
_entity.id
_entity.type
_entity.pdbx_description
1 polymer ?
#
loop_
_entity_poly.entity_id
_entity_poly.type
_entity_poly.pdbx_seq_one_letter_code
_entity_poly.pdbx_strand_id
1 'polypeptide(L)'
;MSSQRSFQEMYQPPARRSGGGSSNGETPPRNNRPPPFEPINCCGESEDSFVDSPAKSTTNSLRPSNSNSSNWRERPELDVKRTSLDLSITDKCNIGRQKHNSSRRIPVVTRTAGQSRSNSSLEQERNESYVKEENFNVQYEMTLRKYHSTDVPYIDSHCHTDFIFNMLHRKYPENHVGITDWVDKYPAAFPKSFAGFIANFIKPGLFVNDTESSEYDMEWILRELEESSLYIGTTWGCHPHQAETWWKKGTFWTTLDHILSNVSKYKVLAVGECGIDLHRCESSLESQKVVFDKHVALAYKHKLPLVVHCRNGKQGNSEDECLKILKEQMEKNHPFLKIHRHCYTENWSTAQRWLKQCPDVHFGFTGAVLSFNEGQIEAIRRIPLDRILLETDGPYFKPKCFERIAPSKVCLPGMAIATAERLAEIKNVPLEEILRATYNNARRVYQVPVF
;
A
#
# COMPACT_ATOMS: atom_id res chain seq x y z
N MET A 1 -35.94 -14.84 61.70
CA MET A 1 -35.74 -13.82 60.64
C MET A 1 -34.36 -14.08 60.06
N SER A 2 -34.22 -14.99 59.09
CA SER A 2 -34.41 -14.80 57.63
C SER A 2 -33.31 -13.91 57.01
N SER A 3 -32.67 -14.25 55.89
CA SER A 3 -32.63 -15.46 55.07
C SER A 3 -31.54 -15.25 54.00
N GLN A 4 -30.85 -16.34 53.67
CA GLN A 4 -30.09 -16.60 52.43
C GLN A 4 -30.76 -16.09 51.14
N ARG A 5 -29.97 -15.76 50.10
CA ARG A 5 -29.70 -16.65 48.94
C ARG A 5 -28.81 -16.01 47.87
N SER A 6 -27.82 -16.79 47.45
CA SER A 6 -27.14 -16.76 46.15
C SER A 6 -28.08 -17.25 45.04
N PHE A 7 -27.86 -16.80 43.81
CA PHE A 7 -28.39 -17.45 42.61
C PHE A 7 -27.24 -17.71 41.63
N GLN A 8 -26.94 -18.99 41.48
CA GLN A 8 -26.07 -19.62 40.52
C GLN A 8 -26.94 -20.68 39.81
N GLU A 9 -26.65 -20.93 38.53
CA GLU A 9 -27.15 -22.01 37.65
C GLU A 9 -28.46 -21.79 36.87
N MET A 10 -28.37 -21.88 35.53
CA MET A 10 -28.73 -23.12 34.80
C MET A 10 -28.62 -22.94 33.28
N TYR A 11 -27.63 -23.58 32.65
CA TYR A 11 -27.85 -24.27 31.38
C TYR A 11 -26.79 -25.37 31.19
N GLN A 12 -27.22 -26.63 31.37
CA GLN A 12 -26.45 -27.82 31.01
C GLN A 12 -26.95 -28.35 29.66
N PRO A 13 -26.06 -28.79 28.75
CA PRO A 13 -26.46 -29.41 27.48
C PRO A 13 -26.94 -30.85 27.70
N PRO A 14 -27.96 -31.34 26.96
CA PRO A 14 -28.44 -32.70 27.13
C PRO A 14 -27.48 -33.75 26.56
N ALA A 15 -27.36 -34.83 27.32
CA ALA A 15 -26.57 -36.01 27.07
C ALA A 15 -27.09 -36.88 25.91
N ARG A 16 -26.14 -37.59 25.29
CA ARG A 16 -26.36 -38.68 24.32
C ARG A 16 -27.34 -39.73 24.85
N ARG A 17 -28.31 -40.12 24.02
CA ARG A 17 -28.96 -41.44 24.07
C ARG A 17 -28.87 -42.13 22.72
N SER A 18 -28.39 -43.36 22.78
CA SER A 18 -28.41 -44.40 21.76
C SER A 18 -29.83 -44.90 21.50
N GLY A 19 -30.18 -45.08 20.23
CA GLY A 19 -31.37 -45.81 19.79
C GLY A 19 -31.31 -46.02 18.27
N GLY A 20 -31.20 -47.28 17.84
CA GLY A 20 -31.18 -47.65 16.43
C GLY A 20 -32.56 -47.59 15.78
N GLY A 21 -32.56 -47.42 14.46
CA GLY A 21 -33.74 -47.47 13.60
C GLY A 21 -33.36 -47.24 12.14
N SER A 22 -33.43 -48.30 11.35
CA SER A 22 -33.15 -48.35 9.91
C SER A 22 -34.24 -47.64 9.09
N SER A 23 -33.87 -46.90 8.04
CA SER A 23 -34.38 -47.07 6.67
C SER A 23 -33.93 -45.96 5.71
N ASN A 24 -33.44 -46.41 4.55
CA ASN A 24 -33.51 -45.85 3.19
C ASN A 24 -33.22 -44.36 2.92
N GLY A 25 -32.27 -44.15 2.01
CA GLY A 25 -32.51 -43.27 0.86
C GLY A 25 -31.65 -42.01 0.78
N GLU A 26 -30.83 -41.99 -0.27
CA GLU A 26 -30.34 -40.82 -1.00
C GLU A 26 -29.09 -40.08 -0.48
N THR A 27 -28.14 -40.01 -1.40
CA THR A 27 -26.85 -39.32 -1.31
C THR A 27 -27.07 -37.80 -1.41
N PRO A 28 -26.57 -36.98 -0.47
CA PRO A 28 -26.67 -35.54 -0.61
C PRO A 28 -25.62 -35.01 -1.61
N PRO A 29 -25.95 -33.96 -2.41
CA PRO A 29 -25.04 -33.38 -3.37
C PRO A 29 -23.88 -32.67 -2.66
N ARG A 30 -22.70 -32.74 -3.29
CA ARG A 30 -21.47 -32.10 -2.81
C ARG A 30 -21.69 -30.60 -2.61
N ASN A 31 -21.41 -30.15 -1.38
CA ASN A 31 -21.27 -28.75 -1.00
C ASN A 31 -20.43 -27.97 -2.01
N ASN A 32 -21.05 -26.99 -2.66
CA ASN A 32 -20.35 -25.86 -3.26
C ASN A 32 -19.68 -25.08 -2.11
N ARG A 33 -18.36 -25.21 -1.98
CA ARG A 33 -17.58 -24.27 -1.18
C ARG A 33 -17.70 -22.88 -1.82
N PRO A 34 -17.92 -21.81 -1.05
CA PRO A 34 -17.71 -20.47 -1.58
C PRO A 34 -16.25 -20.38 -2.08
N PRO A 35 -16.00 -19.65 -3.18
CA PRO A 35 -14.65 -19.47 -3.67
C PRO A 35 -13.76 -18.84 -2.58
N PRO A 36 -12.46 -19.16 -2.54
CA PRO A 36 -11.55 -18.51 -1.61
C PRO A 36 -11.60 -16.99 -1.81
N PHE A 37 -11.68 -16.25 -0.71
CA PHE A 37 -11.58 -14.79 -0.67
C PHE A 37 -10.38 -14.33 -1.51
N GLU A 38 -10.63 -13.56 -2.57
CA GLU A 38 -9.58 -12.82 -3.25
C GLU A 38 -9.13 -11.70 -2.30
N PRO A 39 -7.82 -11.54 -2.04
CA PRO A 39 -7.34 -10.44 -1.20
C PRO A 39 -7.74 -9.11 -1.84
N ILE A 40 -8.34 -8.22 -1.05
CA ILE A 40 -8.67 -6.84 -1.46
C ILE A 40 -7.35 -6.15 -1.79
N ASN A 41 -7.01 -6.11 -3.07
CA ASN A 41 -5.85 -5.42 -3.58
C ASN A 41 -6.14 -3.92 -3.60
N CYS A 42 -5.86 -3.24 -2.48
CA CYS A 42 -6.17 -1.81 -2.28
C CYS A 42 -5.65 -0.95 -3.44
N CYS A 43 -4.49 -1.33 -4.03
CA CYS A 43 -3.77 -0.46 -4.96
C CYS A 43 -3.12 -1.16 -6.19
N GLY A 44 -3.20 -2.48 -6.37
CA GLY A 44 -2.45 -3.19 -7.41
C GLY A 44 -3.04 -3.21 -8.84
N GLU A 45 -2.20 -3.72 -9.75
CA GLU A 45 -1.96 -3.34 -11.15
C GLU A 45 -3.16 -2.99 -12.06
N SER A 46 -2.96 -1.91 -12.82
CA SER A 46 -3.74 -1.51 -13.98
C SER A 46 -3.42 -2.40 -15.18
N GLU A 47 -4.25 -3.39 -15.45
CA GLU A 47 -4.40 -3.94 -16.79
C GLU A 47 -5.76 -3.47 -17.34
N ASP A 48 -5.73 -2.56 -18.32
CA ASP A 48 -6.72 -2.52 -19.40
C ASP A 48 -6.30 -1.56 -20.52
N SER A 49 -5.93 -2.21 -21.64
CA SER A 49 -6.34 -1.96 -23.04
C SER A 49 -6.36 -0.53 -23.61
N PHE A 50 -5.51 -0.38 -24.65
CA PHE A 50 -5.64 0.51 -25.79
C PHE A 50 -7.10 0.70 -26.23
N VAL A 51 -7.54 1.95 -26.38
CA VAL A 51 -8.74 2.29 -27.15
C VAL A 51 -8.31 2.95 -28.46
N ASP A 52 -8.74 2.31 -29.55
CA ASP A 52 -8.53 2.70 -30.94
C ASP A 52 -9.02 4.12 -31.25
N SER A 53 -8.24 4.81 -32.08
CA SER A 53 -8.63 6.06 -32.75
C SER A 53 -9.57 5.79 -33.92
N PRO A 54 -10.57 6.65 -34.19
CA PRO A 54 -11.16 6.72 -35.52
C PRO A 54 -10.56 7.88 -36.33
N ALA A 55 -10.04 7.49 -37.49
CA ALA A 55 -10.17 8.13 -38.80
C ALA A 55 -9.96 9.66 -38.97
N LYS A 56 -8.88 9.94 -39.69
CA LYS A 56 -8.69 10.96 -40.74
C LYS A 56 -9.92 11.79 -41.13
N SER A 57 -9.80 13.12 -41.00
CA SER A 57 -10.30 14.06 -42.01
C SER A 57 -9.27 15.16 -42.30
N THR A 58 -9.16 15.48 -43.57
CA THR A 58 -8.17 16.32 -44.26
C THR A 58 -8.39 17.83 -44.14
N THR A 59 -7.32 18.58 -44.47
CA THR A 59 -7.24 20.04 -44.80
C THR A 59 -7.25 20.99 -43.59
N ASN A 60 -6.50 22.10 -43.51
CA ASN A 60 -5.73 22.85 -44.48
C ASN A 60 -4.62 23.66 -43.77
N SER A 61 -3.60 24.05 -44.53
CA SER A 61 -2.49 24.93 -44.20
C SER A 61 -2.92 26.32 -43.68
N LEU A 62 -2.07 26.94 -42.83
CA LEU A 62 -1.54 28.31 -42.96
C LEU A 62 -0.91 28.81 -41.63
N ARG A 63 0.41 29.01 -41.65
CA ARG A 63 1.18 30.04 -40.91
C ARG A 63 1.81 30.94 -42.00
N PRO A 64 2.34 32.15 -41.74
CA PRO A 64 2.78 32.72 -40.45
C PRO A 64 2.46 34.22 -40.23
N SER A 65 2.75 34.74 -39.03
CA SER A 65 3.43 36.05 -38.91
C SER A 65 4.03 36.27 -37.52
N ASN A 66 5.25 36.81 -37.54
CA ASN A 66 6.07 37.29 -36.42
C ASN A 66 5.52 38.60 -35.84
N SER A 67 5.78 38.86 -34.55
CA SER A 67 6.37 40.13 -34.12
C SER A 67 7.06 40.01 -32.76
N ASN A 68 8.20 40.68 -32.67
CA ASN A 68 9.16 40.78 -31.57
C ASN A 68 8.66 41.64 -30.41
N SER A 69 9.20 41.44 -29.19
CA SER A 69 10.17 42.38 -28.59
C SER A 69 10.66 42.02 -27.17
N SER A 70 11.99 42.13 -27.01
CA SER A 70 12.82 42.61 -25.88
C SER A 70 12.71 41.96 -24.49
N ASN A 71 13.72 41.24 -23.96
CA ASN A 71 15.09 41.61 -23.49
C ASN A 71 15.16 41.91 -21.97
N TRP A 72 15.79 41.01 -21.18
CA TRP A 72 16.59 41.36 -19.99
C TRP A 72 17.73 40.35 -19.74
N ARG A 73 18.93 40.77 -20.15
CA ARG A 73 20.29 40.67 -19.55
C ARG A 73 20.85 39.35 -18.97
N GLU A 74 22.04 39.06 -19.49
CA GLU A 74 23.05 38.03 -19.21
C GLU A 74 23.90 38.25 -17.94
N ARG A 75 24.49 37.15 -17.43
CA ARG A 75 25.94 36.92 -17.09
C ARG A 75 26.11 35.66 -16.21
N PRO A 76 27.31 35.02 -16.12
CA PRO A 76 28.14 34.45 -17.18
C PRO A 76 28.48 32.96 -16.93
N GLU A 77 28.93 32.29 -17.99
CA GLU A 77 29.35 30.88 -18.02
C GLU A 77 30.62 30.61 -17.20
N LEU A 78 30.62 29.48 -16.48
CA LEU A 78 31.83 28.82 -15.99
C LEU A 78 31.90 27.41 -16.62
N ASP A 79 32.93 27.26 -17.43
CA ASP A 79 33.27 26.12 -18.24
C ASP A 79 33.87 25.00 -17.36
N VAL A 80 33.12 23.90 -17.18
CA VAL A 80 33.66 22.67 -16.58
C VAL A 80 33.45 21.54 -17.58
N LYS A 81 34.58 21.13 -18.17
CA LYS A 81 34.74 19.98 -19.06
C LYS A 81 34.02 18.74 -18.52
N ARG A 82 32.92 18.36 -19.17
CA ARG A 82 32.29 17.04 -19.03
C ARG A 82 33.14 16.00 -19.73
N THR A 83 33.86 15.19 -18.98
CA THR A 83 34.27 13.86 -19.44
C THR A 83 33.04 12.96 -19.48
N SER A 84 32.64 12.56 -20.68
CA SER A 84 31.59 11.59 -20.94
C SER A 84 32.00 10.21 -20.41
N LEU A 85 31.46 9.84 -19.26
CA LEU A 85 31.36 8.44 -18.84
C LEU A 85 29.97 7.95 -19.24
N ASP A 86 29.98 7.13 -20.28
CA ASP A 86 28.82 6.47 -20.85
C ASP A 86 28.32 5.40 -19.86
N LEU A 87 27.39 5.81 -18.97
CA LEU A 87 26.67 4.90 -18.07
C LEU A 87 25.37 4.49 -18.75
N SER A 88 25.46 3.55 -19.67
CA SER A 88 24.31 2.81 -20.16
C SER A 88 24.32 1.40 -19.57
N ILE A 89 23.13 0.94 -19.14
CA ILE A 89 22.77 -0.31 -18.44
C ILE A 89 22.71 -0.15 -16.90
N THR A 90 21.59 0.40 -16.43
CA THR A 90 21.12 0.26 -15.04
C THR A 90 19.90 -0.66 -15.04
N ASP A 91 20.06 -1.92 -14.64
CA ASP A 91 18.92 -2.80 -14.34
C ASP A 91 18.25 -2.36 -13.02
N LYS A 92 17.09 -1.72 -13.14
CA LYS A 92 16.34 -1.09 -12.04
C LYS A 92 15.66 -2.13 -11.15
N CYS A 93 15.54 -1.84 -9.85
CA CYS A 93 14.64 -2.57 -8.96
C CYS A 93 13.19 -2.33 -9.47
N ASN A 94 12.62 -3.27 -10.22
CA ASN A 94 11.24 -3.18 -10.73
C ASN A 94 10.28 -3.93 -9.78
N ILE A 95 8.96 -3.96 -10.04
CA ILE A 95 7.99 -4.77 -9.26
C ILE A 95 7.85 -6.18 -9.85
N GLY A 96 7.77 -7.21 -9.01
CA GLY A 96 7.58 -8.60 -9.46
C GLY A 96 6.18 -8.84 -10.05
N ARG A 97 6.08 -9.26 -11.33
CA ARG A 97 4.80 -9.60 -11.97
C ARG A 97 4.16 -10.83 -11.32
N GLN A 98 2.90 -10.70 -10.86
CA GLN A 98 2.08 -11.84 -10.46
C GLN A 98 1.59 -12.60 -11.71
N LYS A 99 2.18 -13.77 -12.00
CA LYS A 99 1.62 -14.68 -13.01
C LYS A 99 0.48 -15.50 -12.40
N HIS A 100 -0.77 -15.19 -12.78
CA HIS A 100 -1.86 -16.17 -12.68
C HIS A 100 -1.67 -17.23 -13.75
N ASN A 101 -1.44 -18.48 -13.34
CA ASN A 101 -1.39 -19.61 -14.25
C ASN A 101 -2.81 -19.90 -14.77
N SER A 102 -3.16 -19.30 -15.91
CA SER A 102 -4.17 -19.89 -16.79
C SER A 102 -3.58 -21.15 -17.42
N SER A 103 -4.38 -22.21 -17.43
CA SER A 103 -4.01 -23.57 -17.82
C SER A 103 -3.21 -23.63 -19.13
N ARG A 104 -1.90 -23.90 -19.03
CA ARG A 104 -1.08 -24.25 -20.19
C ARG A 104 -1.62 -25.54 -20.80
N ARG A 105 -2.29 -25.45 -21.96
CA ARG A 105 -2.43 -26.60 -22.85
C ARG A 105 -1.02 -27.04 -23.25
N ILE A 106 -0.70 -28.29 -22.92
CA ILE A 106 0.52 -28.96 -23.35
C ILE A 106 0.46 -29.06 -24.88
N PRO A 107 1.44 -28.52 -25.64
CA PRO A 107 1.52 -28.82 -27.05
C PRO A 107 1.96 -30.28 -27.19
N VAL A 108 1.14 -31.09 -27.87
CA VAL A 108 1.55 -32.42 -28.33
C VAL A 108 2.70 -32.21 -29.32
N VAL A 109 3.91 -32.57 -28.90
CA VAL A 109 5.10 -32.56 -29.76
C VAL A 109 5.00 -33.77 -30.69
N THR A 110 4.63 -33.53 -31.95
CA THR A 110 4.91 -34.50 -33.02
C THR A 110 6.42 -34.48 -33.29
N ARG A 111 7.06 -35.63 -33.09
CA ARG A 111 8.47 -35.86 -33.42
C ARG A 111 8.69 -35.73 -34.92
N THR A 112 9.32 -34.65 -35.35
CA THR A 112 10.10 -34.61 -36.59
C THR A 112 11.59 -34.69 -36.25
N ALA A 113 12.30 -35.50 -37.03
CA ALA A 113 13.68 -35.88 -36.79
C ALA A 113 14.67 -34.76 -37.11
N GLY A 114 15.69 -34.62 -36.26
CA GLY A 114 17.06 -34.33 -36.68
C GLY A 114 17.41 -32.91 -37.10
N GLN A 115 17.51 -31.98 -36.15
CA GLN A 115 18.55 -30.95 -36.21
C GLN A 115 19.37 -31.01 -34.92
N SER A 116 20.59 -31.55 -35.02
CA SER A 116 21.59 -31.49 -33.96
C SER A 116 22.02 -30.04 -33.78
N ARG A 117 21.51 -29.35 -32.76
CA ARG A 117 22.17 -28.15 -32.24
C ARG A 117 23.56 -28.58 -31.77
N SER A 118 24.61 -27.93 -32.28
CA SER A 118 25.98 -28.21 -31.84
C SER A 118 26.09 -27.97 -30.34
N ASN A 119 26.83 -28.84 -29.62
CA ASN A 119 27.08 -28.68 -28.18
C ASN A 119 27.59 -27.27 -27.81
N SER A 120 28.31 -26.62 -28.72
CA SER A 120 28.78 -25.24 -28.57
C SER A 120 27.66 -24.21 -28.36
N SER A 121 26.52 -24.36 -29.03
CA SER A 121 25.39 -23.41 -28.92
C SER A 121 24.66 -23.54 -27.57
N LEU A 122 24.53 -24.76 -27.05
CA LEU A 122 23.91 -25.04 -25.76
C LEU A 122 24.84 -24.73 -24.57
N GLU A 123 26.15 -24.82 -24.76
CA GLU A 123 27.16 -24.36 -23.79
C GLU A 123 27.25 -22.84 -23.75
N GLN A 124 27.15 -22.16 -24.91
CA GLN A 124 27.14 -20.71 -24.99
C GLN A 124 25.86 -20.11 -24.38
N GLU A 125 24.67 -20.67 -24.66
CA GLU A 125 23.41 -20.27 -24.00
C GLU A 125 23.47 -20.50 -22.47
N ARG A 126 24.10 -21.59 -22.02
CA ARG A 126 24.32 -21.84 -20.58
C ARG A 126 25.26 -20.81 -19.98
N ASN A 127 26.42 -20.58 -20.58
CA ASN A 127 27.40 -19.61 -20.08
C ASN A 127 26.82 -18.19 -20.05
N GLU A 128 26.07 -17.77 -21.07
CA GLU A 128 25.36 -16.49 -21.05
C GLU A 128 24.31 -16.41 -19.95
N SER A 129 23.59 -17.51 -19.65
CA SER A 129 22.64 -17.56 -18.53
C SER A 129 23.34 -17.48 -17.17
N TYR A 130 24.48 -18.16 -17.01
CA TYR A 130 25.30 -18.13 -15.80
C TYR A 130 25.90 -16.75 -15.55
N VAL A 131 26.48 -16.12 -16.58
CA VAL A 131 27.04 -14.75 -16.49
C VAL A 131 25.94 -13.72 -16.17
N LYS A 132 24.74 -13.87 -16.76
CA LYS A 132 23.59 -13.02 -16.41
C LYS A 132 23.14 -13.22 -14.96
N GLU A 133 23.14 -14.45 -14.46
CA GLU A 133 22.77 -14.74 -13.07
C GLU A 133 23.84 -14.26 -12.06
N GLU A 134 25.12 -14.40 -12.37
CA GLU A 134 26.22 -13.85 -11.56
C GLU A 134 26.16 -12.33 -11.51
N ASN A 135 26.04 -11.64 -12.65
CA ASN A 135 25.93 -10.18 -12.70
C ASN A 135 24.70 -9.68 -11.94
N PHE A 136 23.57 -10.37 -12.08
CA PHE A 136 22.35 -10.07 -11.33
C PHE A 136 22.57 -10.19 -9.81
N ASN A 137 23.26 -11.25 -9.35
CA ASN A 137 23.56 -11.44 -7.93
C ASN A 137 24.54 -10.39 -7.39
N VAL A 138 25.54 -9.96 -8.16
CA VAL A 138 26.46 -8.89 -7.74
C VAL A 138 25.72 -7.57 -7.55
N GLN A 139 24.87 -7.18 -8.50
CA GLN A 139 24.11 -5.94 -8.41
C GLN A 139 23.12 -5.96 -7.24
N TYR A 140 22.50 -7.11 -7.01
CA TYR A 140 21.62 -7.36 -5.87
C TYR A 140 22.33 -7.13 -4.52
N GLU A 141 23.49 -7.76 -4.34
CA GLU A 141 24.33 -7.61 -3.15
C GLU A 141 24.78 -6.16 -2.94
N MET A 142 25.13 -5.45 -4.02
CA MET A 142 25.49 -4.04 -3.95
C MET A 142 24.32 -3.15 -3.50
N THR A 143 23.12 -3.36 -4.04
CA THR A 143 21.91 -2.61 -3.64
C THR A 143 21.61 -2.82 -2.15
N LEU A 144 21.65 -4.05 -1.66
CA LEU A 144 21.40 -4.32 -0.25
C LEU A 144 22.49 -3.74 0.66
N ARG A 145 23.76 -3.84 0.27
CA ARG A 145 24.85 -3.20 1.01
C ARG A 145 24.64 -1.69 1.11
N LYS A 146 24.19 -1.04 0.04
CA LYS A 146 23.83 0.40 0.03
C LYS A 146 22.72 0.70 1.03
N TYR A 147 21.66 -0.11 1.07
CA TYR A 147 20.55 0.08 2.02
C TYR A 147 20.99 -0.11 3.47
N HIS A 148 21.90 -1.06 3.72
CA HIS A 148 22.42 -1.34 5.06
C HIS A 148 23.58 -0.40 5.47
N SER A 149 24.11 0.42 4.55
CA SER A 149 25.19 1.36 4.86
C SER A 149 24.73 2.72 5.38
N THR A 150 23.45 3.06 5.25
CA THR A 150 22.91 4.33 5.75
C THR A 150 22.42 4.21 7.19
N ASP A 151 22.81 5.17 8.02
CA ASP A 151 22.34 5.34 9.40
C ASP A 151 21.20 6.39 9.50
N VAL A 152 20.70 6.93 8.38
CA VAL A 152 19.61 7.92 8.40
C VAL A 152 18.28 7.22 8.67
N PRO A 153 17.59 7.51 9.78
CA PRO A 153 16.38 6.80 10.14
C PRO A 153 15.26 7.05 9.12
N TYR A 154 14.47 6.02 8.85
CA TYR A 154 13.26 6.13 8.05
C TYR A 154 12.12 5.31 8.64
N ILE A 155 10.89 5.71 8.31
CA ILE A 155 9.66 5.07 8.73
C ILE A 155 8.82 4.80 7.49
N ASP A 156 8.17 3.64 7.47
CA ASP A 156 7.10 3.36 6.53
C ASP A 156 5.79 3.94 7.05
N SER A 157 5.29 5.00 6.42
CA SER A 157 4.08 5.70 6.87
C SER A 157 2.79 4.96 6.54
N HIS A 158 2.82 3.83 5.82
CA HIS A 158 1.61 3.07 5.51
C HIS A 158 1.85 1.59 5.25
N CYS A 159 1.37 0.74 6.15
CA CYS A 159 1.46 -0.72 6.04
C CYS A 159 0.19 -1.41 6.54
N HIS A 160 -0.31 -2.43 5.84
CA HIS A 160 -1.41 -3.29 6.28
C HIS A 160 -0.88 -4.54 6.97
N THR A 161 -0.48 -4.37 8.22
CA THR A 161 0.12 -5.41 9.06
C THR A 161 -0.79 -6.64 9.14
N ASP A 162 -2.08 -6.46 9.40
CA ASP A 162 -3.09 -7.53 9.42
C ASP A 162 -3.11 -8.37 8.13
N PHE A 163 -2.92 -7.74 6.97
CA PHE A 163 -2.86 -8.44 5.69
C PHE A 163 -1.54 -9.21 5.52
N ILE A 164 -0.41 -8.62 5.92
CA ILE A 164 0.89 -9.31 5.94
C ILE A 164 0.79 -10.57 6.82
N PHE A 165 0.24 -10.45 8.03
CA PHE A 165 0.04 -11.57 8.94
C PHE A 165 -0.81 -12.67 8.31
N ASN A 166 -1.95 -12.31 7.71
CA ASN A 166 -2.81 -13.28 7.06
C ASN A 166 -2.10 -14.00 5.89
N MET A 167 -1.26 -13.29 5.13
CA MET A 167 -0.50 -13.88 4.02
C MET A 167 0.65 -14.79 4.48
N LEU A 168 1.38 -14.42 5.53
CA LEU A 168 2.54 -15.18 6.02
C LEU A 168 2.16 -16.36 6.91
N HIS A 169 1.11 -16.21 7.71
CA HIS A 169 0.82 -17.15 8.79
C HIS A 169 -0.50 -17.90 8.61
N ARG A 170 -1.30 -17.62 7.56
CA ARG A 170 -2.57 -18.32 7.25
C ARG A 170 -3.33 -18.75 8.51
N LYS A 171 -3.87 -17.78 9.25
CA LYS A 171 -4.68 -17.98 10.47
C LYS A 171 -4.05 -19.01 11.46
N TYR A 172 -2.97 -18.57 12.11
CA TYR A 172 -2.40 -19.05 13.38
C TYR A 172 -1.97 -20.54 13.50
N PRO A 173 -0.77 -20.93 13.04
CA PRO A 173 -0.08 -22.09 13.62
C PRO A 173 0.28 -21.79 15.10
N GLU A 174 0.40 -22.84 15.92
CA GLU A 174 0.57 -22.78 17.39
C GLU A 174 1.78 -21.97 17.90
N ASN A 175 2.67 -21.55 16.99
CA ASN A 175 3.76 -20.63 17.28
C ASN A 175 3.42 -19.27 16.66
N HIS A 176 2.90 -18.37 17.49
CA HIS A 176 2.71 -16.98 17.11
C HIS A 176 4.03 -16.39 16.58
N VAL A 177 3.99 -15.81 15.39
CA VAL A 177 5.14 -15.19 14.72
C VAL A 177 4.80 -13.71 14.57
N GLY A 178 5.21 -12.90 15.54
CA GLY A 178 4.93 -11.47 15.60
C GLY A 178 5.81 -10.63 14.69
N ILE A 179 5.71 -9.31 14.77
CA ILE A 179 6.53 -8.38 13.98
C ILE A 179 8.04 -8.59 14.23
N THR A 180 8.42 -8.89 15.48
CA THR A 180 9.81 -9.18 15.87
C THR A 180 10.38 -10.36 15.08
N ASP A 181 9.58 -11.40 14.86
CA ASP A 181 10.02 -12.56 14.08
C ASP A 181 10.22 -12.23 12.59
N TRP A 182 9.54 -11.23 12.05
CA TRP A 182 9.80 -10.80 10.66
C TRP A 182 11.20 -10.22 10.53
N VAL A 183 11.63 -9.44 11.53
CA VAL A 183 12.98 -8.86 11.61
C VAL A 183 14.01 -9.98 11.73
N ASP A 184 13.79 -10.94 12.62
CA ASP A 184 14.71 -12.06 12.84
C ASP A 184 14.81 -13.00 11.63
N LYS A 185 13.68 -13.27 10.97
CA LYS A 185 13.62 -14.19 9.83
C LYS A 185 14.08 -13.55 8.52
N TYR A 186 13.89 -12.25 8.36
CA TYR A 186 14.20 -11.51 7.14
C TYR A 186 15.04 -10.25 7.40
N PRO A 187 16.19 -10.35 8.09
CA PRO A 187 16.96 -9.17 8.54
C PRO A 187 17.39 -8.27 7.37
N ALA A 188 17.61 -8.85 6.19
CA ALA A 188 17.97 -8.08 5.00
C ALA A 188 16.84 -7.13 4.53
N ALA A 189 15.57 -7.43 4.85
CA ALA A 189 14.41 -6.57 4.56
C ALA A 189 14.23 -5.43 5.59
N PHE A 190 15.01 -5.43 6.68
CA PHE A 190 14.97 -4.44 7.74
C PHE A 190 16.38 -3.85 7.96
N PRO A 191 16.82 -2.90 7.11
CA PRO A 191 18.03 -2.12 7.36
C PRO A 191 18.07 -1.56 8.78
N LYS A 192 19.27 -1.42 9.34
CA LYS A 192 19.46 -0.86 10.69
C LYS A 192 18.86 0.54 10.86
N SER A 193 18.79 1.31 9.78
CA SER A 193 18.14 2.62 9.70
C SER A 193 16.60 2.58 9.71
N PHE A 194 15.99 1.40 9.60
CA PHE A 194 14.54 1.28 9.68
C PHE A 194 14.06 1.46 11.12
N ALA A 195 13.39 2.57 11.40
CA ALA A 195 12.96 2.92 12.75
C ALA A 195 11.59 2.33 13.12
N GLY A 196 10.72 2.09 12.15
CA GLY A 196 9.37 1.62 12.40
C GLY A 196 8.37 1.92 11.30
N PHE A 197 7.09 1.75 11.59
CA PHE A 197 6.02 1.94 10.61
C PHE A 197 4.68 2.34 11.25
N ILE A 198 3.73 2.72 10.39
CA ILE A 198 2.35 2.99 10.77
C ILE A 198 1.45 1.87 10.23
N ALA A 199 0.81 1.12 11.13
CA ALA A 199 -0.11 0.04 10.82
C ALA A 199 -1.52 0.60 10.56
N ASN A 200 -2.11 0.28 9.41
CA ASN A 200 -3.44 0.78 9.02
C ASN A 200 -4.51 -0.30 9.21
N PHE A 201 -5.35 -0.14 10.24
CA PHE A 201 -6.48 -1.02 10.50
C PHE A 201 -7.73 -0.50 9.79
N ILE A 202 -7.99 -1.05 8.60
CA ILE A 202 -8.97 -0.51 7.66
C ILE A 202 -10.27 -1.34 7.56
N LYS A 203 -10.30 -2.50 8.21
CA LYS A 203 -11.43 -3.42 8.26
C LYS A 203 -12.07 -3.36 9.63
N PRO A 204 -13.24 -2.71 9.80
CA PRO A 204 -13.88 -2.65 11.10
C PRO A 204 -14.21 -4.02 11.70
N GLY A 205 -14.41 -5.06 10.88
CA GLY A 205 -14.64 -6.42 11.36
C GLY A 205 -13.50 -7.00 12.23
N LEU A 206 -12.29 -6.45 12.11
CA LEU A 206 -11.14 -6.84 12.94
C LEU A 206 -11.21 -6.26 14.37
N PHE A 207 -11.84 -5.10 14.54
CA PHE A 207 -11.80 -4.34 15.79
C PHE A 207 -13.15 -3.96 16.39
N VAL A 208 -14.24 -4.24 15.67
CA VAL A 208 -15.60 -4.09 16.14
C VAL A 208 -16.16 -5.49 16.43
N ASN A 209 -16.47 -5.75 17.70
CA ASN A 209 -17.16 -6.96 18.10
C ASN A 209 -18.62 -6.87 17.67
N ASP A 210 -18.86 -7.27 16.43
CA ASP A 210 -20.17 -7.59 15.90
C ASP A 210 -20.26 -9.12 15.89
N THR A 211 -21.33 -9.69 16.44
CA THR A 211 -21.59 -11.14 16.50
C THR A 211 -21.48 -11.84 15.14
N GLU A 212 -21.51 -11.08 14.04
CA GLU A 212 -21.37 -11.55 12.67
C GLU A 212 -19.91 -11.62 12.16
N SER A 213 -18.95 -10.93 12.81
CA SER A 213 -17.57 -10.84 12.33
C SER A 213 -16.69 -11.98 12.86
N SER A 214 -16.34 -12.92 11.99
CA SER A 214 -15.36 -13.99 12.31
C SER A 214 -13.88 -13.54 12.27
N GLU A 215 -13.65 -12.24 12.00
CA GLU A 215 -12.33 -11.61 11.89
C GLU A 215 -11.93 -10.83 13.15
N TYR A 216 -12.85 -10.62 14.11
CA TYR A 216 -12.57 -9.81 15.30
C TYR A 216 -11.41 -10.38 16.12
N ASP A 217 -10.36 -9.58 16.34
CA ASP A 217 -9.18 -10.00 17.08
C ASP A 217 -8.41 -8.80 17.68
N MET A 218 -9.07 -8.06 18.59
CA MET A 218 -8.44 -6.93 19.29
C MET A 218 -7.29 -7.32 20.20
N GLU A 219 -7.33 -8.54 20.76
CA GLU A 219 -6.26 -9.03 21.64
C GLU A 219 -4.97 -9.26 20.85
N TRP A 220 -5.06 -9.82 19.64
CA TRP A 220 -3.91 -9.93 18.75
C TRP A 220 -3.32 -8.55 18.43
N ILE A 221 -4.14 -7.57 18.03
CA ILE A 221 -3.62 -6.23 17.71
C ILE A 221 -2.84 -5.65 18.89
N LEU A 222 -3.43 -5.67 20.09
CA LEU A 222 -2.78 -5.09 21.26
C LEU A 222 -1.47 -5.79 21.61
N ARG A 223 -1.40 -7.11 21.46
CA ARG A 223 -0.18 -7.88 21.67
C ARG A 223 0.93 -7.48 20.69
N GLU A 224 0.63 -7.39 19.39
CA GLU A 224 1.62 -6.95 18.39
C GLU A 224 2.13 -5.54 18.64
N LEU A 225 1.24 -4.64 19.08
CA LEU A 225 1.64 -3.28 19.43
C LEU A 225 2.56 -3.28 20.65
N GLU A 226 2.35 -4.14 21.64
CA GLU A 226 3.14 -4.17 22.87
C GLU A 226 4.50 -4.86 22.71
N GLU A 227 4.56 -5.98 21.99
CA GLU A 227 5.73 -6.86 21.92
C GLU A 227 6.77 -6.47 20.84
N SER A 228 6.43 -5.53 19.95
CA SER A 228 7.34 -5.15 18.87
C SER A 228 8.60 -4.43 19.34
N SER A 229 9.74 -4.83 18.79
CA SER A 229 11.03 -4.13 18.92
C SER A 229 11.12 -2.85 18.08
N LEU A 230 10.21 -2.65 17.13
CA LEU A 230 10.15 -1.48 16.25
C LEU A 230 9.13 -0.46 16.77
N TYR A 231 9.28 0.79 16.35
CA TYR A 231 8.22 1.76 16.58
C TYR A 231 7.00 1.44 15.71
N ILE A 232 5.83 1.35 16.34
CA ILE A 232 4.56 1.16 15.64
C ILE A 232 3.59 2.27 16.04
N GLY A 233 3.16 3.03 15.06
CA GLY A 233 1.95 3.85 15.13
C GLY A 233 0.77 3.14 14.49
N THR A 234 -0.44 3.61 14.74
CA THR A 234 -1.64 3.04 14.14
C THR A 234 -2.57 4.08 13.54
N THR A 235 -3.32 3.65 12.53
CA THR A 235 -4.51 4.35 12.07
C THR A 235 -5.70 3.42 12.15
N TRP A 236 -6.87 4.00 12.35
CA TRP A 236 -8.13 3.26 12.46
C TRP A 236 -9.20 3.91 11.61
N GLY A 237 -9.87 3.11 10.81
CA GLY A 237 -10.92 3.61 9.93
C GLY A 237 -11.71 2.51 9.23
N CYS A 238 -12.40 2.92 8.16
CA CYS A 238 -13.18 2.04 7.31
C CYS A 238 -12.82 2.36 5.86
N HIS A 239 -12.11 1.43 5.22
CA HIS A 239 -11.78 1.53 3.80
C HIS A 239 -13.05 1.65 2.95
N PRO A 240 -13.02 2.32 1.77
CA PRO A 240 -14.19 2.45 0.92
C PRO A 240 -14.88 1.12 0.58
N HIS A 241 -14.12 0.03 0.43
CA HIS A 241 -14.68 -1.31 0.20
C HIS A 241 -15.53 -1.86 1.35
N GLN A 242 -15.34 -1.35 2.56
CA GLN A 242 -16.05 -1.75 3.77
C GLN A 242 -17.24 -0.80 4.07
N ALA A 243 -17.38 0.29 3.32
CA ALA A 243 -18.32 1.35 3.64
C ALA A 243 -19.77 0.86 3.69
N GLU A 244 -20.20 0.09 2.69
CA GLU A 244 -21.59 -0.40 2.59
C GLU A 244 -21.99 -1.26 3.79
N THR A 245 -21.07 -2.09 4.29
CA THR A 245 -21.31 -2.97 5.43
C THR A 245 -21.41 -2.22 6.75
N TRP A 246 -20.60 -1.17 6.93
CA TRP A 246 -20.37 -0.57 8.25
C TRP A 246 -21.02 0.79 8.44
N TRP A 247 -21.41 1.51 7.39
CA TRP A 247 -21.86 2.90 7.52
C TRP A 247 -23.09 3.09 8.42
N LYS A 248 -24.01 2.11 8.46
CA LYS A 248 -25.20 2.11 9.32
C LYS A 248 -24.98 1.45 10.68
N LYS A 249 -23.88 0.72 10.88
CA LYS A 249 -23.64 -0.03 12.12
C LYS A 249 -23.20 0.95 13.22
N GLY A 250 -24.11 1.29 14.12
CA GLY A 250 -23.84 2.25 15.20
C GLY A 250 -22.68 1.83 16.12
N THR A 251 -22.54 0.52 16.35
CA THR A 251 -21.43 -0.06 17.14
C THR A 251 -20.07 0.29 16.57
N PHE A 252 -19.91 0.33 15.24
CA PHE A 252 -18.65 0.71 14.62
C PHE A 252 -18.25 2.14 14.97
N TRP A 253 -19.16 3.11 14.84
CA TRP A 253 -18.85 4.51 15.13
C TRP A 253 -18.50 4.72 16.61
N THR A 254 -19.22 4.06 17.53
CA THR A 254 -18.91 4.12 18.96
C THR A 254 -17.54 3.51 19.28
N THR A 255 -17.22 2.35 18.69
CA THR A 255 -15.92 1.70 18.89
C THR A 255 -14.78 2.52 18.30
N LEU A 256 -14.94 3.07 17.10
CA LEU A 256 -13.94 3.93 16.47
C LEU A 256 -13.69 5.17 17.32
N ASP A 257 -14.73 5.86 17.78
CA ASP A 257 -14.59 7.04 18.65
C ASP A 257 -13.87 6.71 19.97
N HIS A 258 -14.16 5.54 20.56
CA HIS A 258 -13.46 5.04 21.74
C HIS A 258 -11.97 4.81 21.47
N ILE A 259 -11.62 4.14 20.38
CA ILE A 259 -10.22 3.90 20.00
C ILE A 259 -9.48 5.23 19.81
N LEU A 260 -10.05 6.15 19.03
CA LEU A 260 -9.46 7.46 18.74
C LEU A 260 -9.27 8.33 19.99
N SER A 261 -10.14 8.16 21.01
CA SER A 261 -10.00 8.85 22.30
C SER A 261 -8.90 8.26 23.20
N ASN A 262 -8.46 7.03 22.93
CA ASN A 262 -7.49 6.28 23.75
C ASN A 262 -6.14 6.15 23.04
N VAL A 263 -5.59 7.28 22.59
CA VAL A 263 -4.41 7.36 21.72
C VAL A 263 -3.20 6.57 22.22
N SER A 264 -2.95 6.56 23.54
CA SER A 264 -1.81 5.84 24.11
C SER A 264 -1.98 4.33 24.08
N LYS A 265 -3.19 3.82 24.35
CA LYS A 265 -3.47 2.38 24.42
C LYS A 265 -3.39 1.75 23.03
N TYR A 266 -3.92 2.44 22.03
CA TYR A 266 -4.00 1.94 20.66
C TYR A 266 -2.88 2.49 19.76
N LYS A 267 -1.96 3.30 20.30
CA LYS A 267 -0.88 3.99 19.56
C LYS A 267 -1.38 4.80 18.36
N VAL A 268 -2.54 5.46 18.51
CA VAL A 268 -3.25 6.15 17.43
C VAL A 268 -2.48 7.37 16.96
N LEU A 269 -2.17 7.43 15.67
CA LEU A 269 -1.54 8.56 15.01
C LEU A 269 -2.46 9.28 14.02
N ALA A 270 -3.50 8.62 13.50
CA ALA A 270 -4.43 9.23 12.53
C ALA A 270 -5.77 8.49 12.44
N VAL A 271 -6.75 9.18 11.85
CA VAL A 271 -8.03 8.60 11.42
C VAL A 271 -7.88 8.10 9.97
N GLY A 272 -8.41 6.92 9.68
CA GLY A 272 -8.35 6.30 8.36
C GLY A 272 -7.60 4.96 8.39
N GLU A 273 -7.39 4.30 7.27
CA GLU A 273 -7.67 4.75 5.91
C GLU A 273 -9.17 4.87 5.60
N CYS A 274 -9.55 5.94 4.90
CA CYS A 274 -10.92 6.23 4.46
C CYS A 274 -10.87 7.04 3.16
N GLY A 275 -11.99 7.20 2.44
CA GLY A 275 -12.01 8.02 1.23
C GLY A 275 -12.95 7.49 0.17
N ILE A 276 -12.53 7.56 -1.10
CA ILE A 276 -13.36 7.19 -2.24
C ILE A 276 -12.57 6.29 -3.21
N ASP A 277 -13.11 5.12 -3.53
CA ASP A 277 -12.61 4.20 -4.55
C ASP A 277 -13.69 3.92 -5.59
N LEU A 278 -13.42 4.30 -6.83
CA LEU A 278 -14.33 4.14 -7.98
C LEU A 278 -13.76 3.18 -9.04
N HIS A 279 -12.74 2.40 -8.68
CA HIS A 279 -12.09 1.45 -9.58
C HIS A 279 -12.77 0.08 -9.56
N ARG A 280 -12.77 -0.59 -8.40
CA ARG A 280 -13.33 -1.94 -8.21
C ARG A 280 -14.00 -2.07 -6.85
N CYS A 281 -14.56 -0.98 -6.35
CA CYS A 281 -15.25 -0.96 -5.06
C CYS A 281 -16.68 -1.48 -5.20
N GLU A 282 -17.08 -2.39 -4.31
CA GLU A 282 -18.45 -2.91 -4.24
C GLU A 282 -19.39 -1.99 -3.46
N SER A 283 -18.85 -1.14 -2.59
CA SER A 283 -19.65 -0.19 -1.83
C SER A 283 -20.14 0.94 -2.74
N SER A 284 -21.40 1.33 -2.56
CA SER A 284 -21.97 2.45 -3.31
C SER A 284 -21.23 3.76 -3.04
N LEU A 285 -21.15 4.66 -4.03
CA LEU A 285 -20.53 5.97 -3.82
C LEU A 285 -21.17 6.72 -2.64
N GLU A 286 -22.48 6.57 -2.44
CA GLU A 286 -23.17 7.22 -1.32
C GLU A 286 -22.68 6.70 0.05
N SER A 287 -22.55 5.38 0.22
CA SER A 287 -22.04 4.85 1.48
C SER A 287 -20.58 5.24 1.72
N GLN A 288 -19.75 5.24 0.67
CA GLN A 288 -18.37 5.73 0.75
C GLN A 288 -18.32 7.20 1.19
N LYS A 289 -19.15 8.08 0.62
CA LYS A 289 -19.21 9.51 0.96
C LYS A 289 -19.66 9.75 2.39
N VAL A 290 -20.70 9.04 2.85
CA VAL A 290 -21.17 9.13 4.25
C VAL A 290 -20.08 8.70 5.22
N VAL A 291 -19.38 7.60 4.91
CA VAL A 291 -18.29 7.11 5.75
C VAL A 291 -17.14 8.10 5.75
N PHE A 292 -16.73 8.59 4.59
CA PHE A 292 -15.62 9.54 4.46
C PHE A 292 -15.90 10.85 5.20
N ASP A 293 -17.08 11.45 5.01
CA ASP A 293 -17.48 12.69 5.71
C ASP A 293 -17.41 12.53 7.23
N LYS A 294 -17.89 11.40 7.77
CA LYS A 294 -17.80 11.10 9.21
C LYS A 294 -16.36 10.91 9.69
N HIS A 295 -15.49 10.27 8.91
CA HIS A 295 -14.07 10.15 9.27
C HIS A 295 -13.38 11.51 9.31
N VAL A 296 -13.67 12.40 8.34
CA VAL A 296 -13.16 13.77 8.33
C VAL A 296 -13.62 14.52 9.59
N ALA A 297 -14.90 14.39 9.96
CA ALA A 297 -15.42 14.99 11.19
C ALA A 297 -14.75 14.44 12.46
N LEU A 298 -14.46 13.13 12.51
CA LEU A 298 -13.71 12.51 13.63
C LEU A 298 -12.26 13.01 13.69
N ALA A 299 -11.61 13.20 12.54
CA ALA A 299 -10.25 13.75 12.49
C ALA A 299 -10.19 15.16 13.10
N TYR A 300 -11.18 16.02 12.78
CA TYR A 300 -11.31 17.33 13.45
C TYR A 300 -11.60 17.19 14.95
N LYS A 301 -12.57 16.34 15.34
CA LYS A 301 -12.96 16.14 16.74
C LYS A 301 -11.76 15.76 17.62
N HIS A 302 -10.95 14.82 17.14
CA HIS A 302 -9.80 14.28 17.88
C HIS A 302 -8.48 15.00 17.59
N LYS A 303 -8.49 16.00 16.70
CA LYS A 303 -7.30 16.75 16.25
C LYS A 303 -6.21 15.82 15.69
N LEU A 304 -6.64 14.77 15.00
CA LEU A 304 -5.79 13.77 14.39
C LEU A 304 -5.64 14.04 12.89
N PRO A 305 -4.49 13.71 12.27
CA PRO A 305 -4.36 13.61 10.83
C PRO A 305 -5.40 12.66 10.22
N LEU A 306 -5.63 12.82 8.92
CA LEU A 306 -6.53 11.99 8.12
C LEU A 306 -5.75 11.26 7.03
N VAL A 307 -5.83 9.93 7.00
CA VAL A 307 -5.30 9.10 5.91
C VAL A 307 -6.39 8.86 4.87
N VAL A 308 -6.16 9.36 3.66
CA VAL A 308 -7.11 9.40 2.56
C VAL A 308 -6.70 8.44 1.45
N HIS A 309 -7.52 7.41 1.25
CA HIS A 309 -7.56 6.63 0.02
C HIS A 309 -8.30 7.40 -1.05
N CYS A 310 -7.74 7.44 -2.24
CA CYS A 310 -8.47 7.97 -3.38
C CYS A 310 -8.06 7.19 -4.62
N ARG A 311 -9.03 6.67 -5.37
CA ARG A 311 -8.70 5.89 -6.56
C ARG A 311 -9.76 6.07 -7.62
N ASN A 312 -9.35 6.67 -8.74
CA ASN A 312 -10.21 6.84 -9.90
C ASN A 312 -10.52 5.49 -10.57
N GLY A 313 -11.64 5.43 -11.27
CA GLY A 313 -11.94 4.29 -12.11
C GLY A 313 -13.08 4.56 -13.08
N LYS A 314 -13.57 3.48 -13.70
CA LYS A 314 -14.62 3.58 -14.73
C LYS A 314 -15.92 4.21 -14.19
N GLN A 315 -16.11 4.18 -12.87
CA GLN A 315 -17.31 4.69 -12.21
C GLN A 315 -17.27 6.20 -11.95
N GLY A 316 -16.11 6.87 -12.09
CA GLY A 316 -16.01 8.32 -11.94
C GLY A 316 -14.67 8.83 -11.41
N ASN A 317 -14.70 10.10 -10.98
CA ASN A 317 -13.53 10.83 -10.49
C ASN A 317 -13.56 10.94 -8.96
N SER A 318 -12.83 10.04 -8.30
CA SER A 318 -12.70 10.00 -6.85
C SER A 318 -12.00 11.23 -6.29
N GLU A 319 -11.12 11.86 -7.08
CA GLU A 319 -10.39 13.06 -6.66
C GLU A 319 -11.34 14.23 -6.44
N ASP A 320 -12.35 14.38 -7.32
CA ASP A 320 -13.35 15.44 -7.21
C ASP A 320 -14.29 15.22 -6.00
N GLU A 321 -14.70 13.98 -5.76
CA GLU A 321 -15.55 13.63 -4.61
C GLU A 321 -14.79 13.83 -3.28
N CYS A 322 -13.54 13.37 -3.19
CA CYS A 322 -12.70 13.56 -2.02
C CYS A 322 -12.48 15.05 -1.72
N LEU A 323 -12.05 15.83 -2.73
CA LEU A 323 -11.80 17.25 -2.57
C LEU A 323 -13.08 18.01 -2.22
N LYS A 324 -14.24 17.65 -2.78
CA LYS A 324 -15.51 18.28 -2.42
C LYS A 324 -15.83 18.12 -0.93
N ILE A 325 -15.79 16.90 -0.41
CA ILE A 325 -16.09 16.61 1.00
C ILE A 325 -15.08 17.33 1.92
N LEU A 326 -13.79 17.25 1.60
CA LEU A 326 -12.75 17.92 2.37
C LEU A 326 -12.95 19.45 2.40
N LYS A 327 -13.32 20.05 1.27
CA LYS A 327 -13.62 21.48 1.19
C LYS A 327 -14.78 21.85 2.10
N GLU A 328 -15.90 21.15 2.01
CA GLU A 328 -17.09 21.40 2.84
C GLU A 328 -16.76 21.27 4.33
N GLN A 329 -15.94 20.28 4.72
CA GLN A 329 -15.53 20.08 6.10
C GLN A 329 -14.52 21.13 6.58
N MET A 330 -13.61 21.59 5.73
CA MET A 330 -12.69 22.70 6.04
C MET A 330 -13.43 24.03 6.21
N GLU A 331 -14.46 24.29 5.39
CA GLU A 331 -15.31 25.48 5.50
C GLU A 331 -16.16 25.48 6.80
N LYS A 332 -16.61 24.30 7.25
CA LYS A 332 -17.32 24.13 8.53
C LYS A 332 -16.40 24.24 9.74
N ASN A 333 -15.12 23.89 9.59
CA ASN A 333 -14.14 23.84 10.68
C ASN A 333 -13.03 24.88 10.44
N HIS A 334 -11.81 24.42 10.15
CA HIS A 334 -10.68 25.27 9.77
C HIS A 334 -9.88 24.60 8.65
N PRO A 335 -9.16 25.36 7.80
CA PRO A 335 -8.48 24.79 6.63
C PRO A 335 -7.28 23.89 6.96
N PHE A 336 -6.73 23.96 8.18
CA PHE A 336 -5.49 23.28 8.58
C PHE A 336 -5.70 21.83 9.05
N LEU A 337 -6.31 20.98 8.22
CA LEU A 337 -6.33 19.53 8.46
C LEU A 337 -5.09 18.88 7.85
N LYS A 338 -4.34 18.13 8.66
CA LYS A 338 -3.22 17.31 8.17
C LYS A 338 -3.76 16.14 7.39
N ILE A 339 -3.40 16.05 6.11
CA ILE A 339 -3.91 15.01 5.21
C ILE A 339 -2.74 14.19 4.69
N HIS A 340 -2.81 12.88 4.88
CA HIS A 340 -1.98 11.93 4.19
C HIS A 340 -2.76 11.38 3.00
N ARG A 341 -2.43 11.83 1.79
CA ARG A 341 -2.94 11.23 0.57
C ARG A 341 -2.12 9.97 0.29
N HIS A 342 -2.62 8.84 0.78
CA HIS A 342 -2.00 7.51 0.68
C HIS A 342 -1.83 7.06 -0.78
N CYS A 343 -0.75 6.35 -1.11
CA CYS A 343 -0.49 5.69 -2.40
C CYS A 343 -0.84 6.56 -3.62
N TYR A 344 -0.20 7.73 -3.69
CA TYR A 344 -0.43 8.69 -4.76
C TYR A 344 0.13 8.19 -6.10
N THR A 345 -0.76 8.04 -7.09
CA THR A 345 -0.43 7.49 -8.42
C THR A 345 -0.95 8.38 -9.57
N GLU A 346 -1.44 9.57 -9.27
CA GLU A 346 -1.99 10.50 -10.27
C GLU A 346 -0.91 11.45 -10.82
N ASN A 347 -1.27 12.25 -11.82
CA ASN A 347 -0.35 13.20 -12.46
C ASN A 347 -0.24 14.55 -11.71
N TRP A 348 0.73 15.38 -12.11
CA TRP A 348 0.98 16.68 -11.47
C TRP A 348 -0.26 17.59 -11.40
N SER A 349 -1.14 17.60 -12.41
CA SER A 349 -2.32 18.47 -12.40
C SER A 349 -3.26 18.14 -11.24
N THR A 350 -3.39 16.86 -10.90
CA THR A 350 -4.14 16.42 -9.72
C THR A 350 -3.42 16.82 -8.43
N ALA A 351 -2.12 16.59 -8.31
CA ALA A 351 -1.34 16.98 -7.12
C ALA A 351 -1.44 18.49 -6.85
N GLN A 352 -1.40 19.30 -7.90
CA GLN A 352 -1.52 20.75 -7.80
C GLN A 352 -2.89 21.17 -7.24
N ARG A 353 -3.98 20.48 -7.60
CA ARG A 353 -5.31 20.74 -7.03
C ARG A 353 -5.34 20.44 -5.53
N TRP A 354 -4.77 19.31 -5.13
CA TRP A 354 -4.62 18.95 -3.71
C TRP A 354 -3.82 20.00 -2.94
N LEU A 355 -2.64 20.36 -3.43
CA LEU A 355 -1.79 21.39 -2.79
C LEU A 355 -2.48 22.75 -2.68
N LYS A 356 -3.31 23.12 -3.67
CA LYS A 356 -4.06 24.38 -3.65
C LYS A 356 -5.19 24.37 -2.63
N GLN A 357 -5.90 23.26 -2.49
CA GLN A 357 -7.11 23.19 -1.67
C GLN A 357 -6.84 22.73 -0.23
N CYS A 358 -5.83 21.89 -0.03
CA CYS A 358 -5.47 21.27 1.24
C CYS A 358 -4.07 21.73 1.65
N PRO A 359 -3.93 22.80 2.46
CA PRO A 359 -2.63 23.42 2.74
C PRO A 359 -1.60 22.49 3.40
N ASP A 360 -2.07 21.48 4.15
CA ASP A 360 -1.24 20.55 4.93
C ASP A 360 -1.35 19.10 4.42
N VAL A 361 -1.57 18.94 3.11
CA VAL A 361 -1.55 17.63 2.43
C VAL A 361 -0.12 17.13 2.21
N HIS A 362 0.10 15.85 2.47
CA HIS A 362 1.33 15.12 2.15
C HIS A 362 0.96 13.91 1.29
N PHE A 363 1.81 13.59 0.31
CA PHE A 363 1.59 12.51 -0.65
C PHE A 363 2.45 11.30 -0.30
N GLY A 364 1.79 10.18 -0.01
CA GLY A 364 2.44 8.90 0.18
C GLY A 364 2.83 8.27 -1.15
N PHE A 365 4.03 7.72 -1.23
CA PHE A 365 4.49 6.96 -2.38
C PHE A 365 4.94 5.57 -1.95
N THR A 366 4.47 4.56 -2.68
CA THR A 366 4.76 3.15 -2.48
C THR A 366 5.76 2.63 -3.52
N GLY A 367 6.09 1.33 -3.49
CA GLY A 367 6.87 0.67 -4.54
C GLY A 367 6.27 0.79 -5.96
N ALA A 368 5.03 1.27 -6.11
CA ALA A 368 4.42 1.60 -7.40
C ALA A 368 5.28 2.58 -8.23
N VAL A 369 6.07 3.45 -7.58
CA VAL A 369 6.95 4.42 -8.27
C VAL A 369 7.96 3.78 -9.23
N LEU A 370 8.24 2.48 -9.05
CA LEU A 370 9.14 1.70 -9.88
C LEU A 370 8.57 1.44 -11.28
N SER A 371 7.24 1.51 -11.45
CA SER A 371 6.54 1.29 -12.72
C SER A 371 5.85 2.54 -13.28
N PHE A 372 6.06 3.70 -12.67
CA PHE A 372 5.41 4.95 -13.07
C PHE A 372 5.77 5.40 -14.49
N ASN A 373 4.77 5.94 -15.19
CA ASN A 373 4.95 6.63 -16.46
C ASN A 373 5.44 8.08 -16.26
N GLU A 374 5.81 8.76 -17.35
CA GLU A 374 6.38 10.10 -17.28
C GLU A 374 5.46 11.14 -16.61
N GLY A 375 4.14 11.04 -16.78
CA GLY A 375 3.19 11.96 -16.15
C GLY A 375 3.13 11.82 -14.63
N GLN A 376 3.29 10.59 -14.13
CA GLN A 376 3.37 10.29 -12.70
C GLN A 376 4.75 10.64 -12.12
N ILE A 377 5.83 10.38 -12.89
CA ILE A 377 7.19 10.81 -12.53
C ILE A 377 7.27 12.34 -12.44
N GLU A 378 6.65 13.07 -13.36
CA GLU A 378 6.61 14.53 -13.33
C GLU A 378 5.87 15.06 -12.09
N ALA A 379 4.83 14.35 -11.62
CA ALA A 379 4.19 14.67 -10.35
C ALA A 379 5.19 14.62 -9.20
N ILE A 380 5.98 13.53 -9.10
CA ILE A 380 7.02 13.39 -8.09
C ILE A 380 8.04 14.53 -8.22
N ARG A 381 8.54 14.84 -9.43
CA ARG A 381 9.52 15.93 -9.61
C ARG A 381 9.00 17.26 -9.06
N ARG A 382 7.73 17.57 -9.29
CA ARG A 382 7.13 18.86 -8.94
C ARG A 382 6.56 18.97 -7.53
N ILE A 383 6.11 17.87 -6.91
CA ILE A 383 5.64 17.88 -5.52
C ILE A 383 6.80 18.28 -4.61
N PRO A 384 6.67 19.32 -3.75
CA PRO A 384 7.74 19.70 -2.83
C PRO A 384 8.22 18.53 -1.96
N LEU A 385 9.54 18.42 -1.74
CA LEU A 385 10.10 17.30 -0.98
C LEU A 385 9.59 17.25 0.47
N ASP A 386 9.25 18.39 1.05
CA ASP A 386 8.63 18.51 2.38
C ASP A 386 7.13 18.15 2.40
N ARG A 387 6.60 17.62 1.29
CA ARG A 387 5.22 17.13 1.13
C ARG A 387 5.17 15.65 0.71
N ILE A 388 6.29 14.93 0.78
CA ILE A 388 6.40 13.52 0.38
C ILE A 388 6.50 12.64 1.63
N LEU A 389 5.73 11.56 1.66
CA LEU A 389 5.78 10.48 2.64
C LEU A 389 6.22 9.18 1.98
N LEU A 390 6.88 8.32 2.75
CA LEU A 390 7.48 7.08 2.29
C LEU A 390 6.63 5.90 2.72
N GLU A 391 6.19 5.07 1.78
CA GLU A 391 5.30 3.95 2.04
C GLU A 391 5.82 2.64 1.44
N THR A 392 5.38 1.52 2.02
CA THR A 392 5.35 0.24 1.30
C THR A 392 3.98 -0.09 0.75
N ASP A 393 2.92 0.21 1.51
CA ASP A 393 1.61 -0.40 1.36
C ASP A 393 1.67 -1.95 1.43
N GLY A 394 2.57 -2.46 2.28
CA GLY A 394 2.75 -3.89 2.51
C GLY A 394 1.42 -4.55 2.92
N PRO A 395 1.06 -5.73 2.39
CA PRO A 395 1.90 -6.70 1.68
C PRO A 395 2.12 -6.42 0.18
N TYR A 396 1.59 -5.33 -0.37
CA TYR A 396 1.60 -5.03 -1.80
C TYR A 396 2.91 -4.36 -2.26
N PHE A 397 3.05 -4.19 -3.58
CA PHE A 397 4.17 -3.49 -4.22
C PHE A 397 5.58 -3.97 -3.85
N LYS A 398 5.75 -5.28 -3.62
CA LYS A 398 7.06 -5.86 -3.29
C LYS A 398 8.13 -5.48 -4.35
N PRO A 399 9.21 -4.78 -3.96
CA PRO A 399 10.31 -4.48 -4.88
C PRO A 399 11.08 -5.74 -5.25
N LYS A 400 11.48 -5.90 -6.53
CA LYS A 400 12.24 -7.07 -7.02
C LYS A 400 13.56 -7.29 -6.31
N CYS A 401 14.20 -6.21 -5.83
CA CYS A 401 15.43 -6.27 -5.05
C CYS A 401 15.24 -6.95 -3.67
N PHE A 402 14.01 -7.32 -3.28
CA PHE A 402 13.75 -8.16 -2.11
C PHE A 402 13.16 -9.54 -2.47
N GLU A 403 13.07 -9.90 -3.75
CA GLU A 403 12.38 -11.12 -4.18
C GLU A 403 13.04 -12.39 -3.62
N ARG A 404 14.38 -12.42 -3.52
CA ARG A 404 15.16 -13.60 -3.10
C ARG A 404 15.41 -13.70 -1.59
N ILE A 405 15.36 -12.59 -0.83
CA ILE A 405 15.75 -12.54 0.59
C ILE A 405 14.58 -12.35 1.56
N ALA A 406 13.38 -12.15 1.04
CA ALA A 406 12.19 -11.84 1.82
C ALA A 406 11.01 -12.69 1.33
N PRO A 407 9.93 -12.85 2.11
CA PRO A 407 8.90 -13.81 1.79
C PRO A 407 8.29 -13.56 0.41
N SER A 408 8.03 -14.64 -0.34
CA SER A 408 7.51 -14.52 -1.70
C SER A 408 6.19 -13.77 -1.70
N LYS A 409 6.04 -12.84 -2.66
CA LYS A 409 4.83 -12.00 -2.87
C LYS A 409 4.44 -11.05 -1.73
N VAL A 410 5.17 -11.01 -0.62
CA VAL A 410 4.85 -10.16 0.53
C VAL A 410 5.90 -9.06 0.66
N CYS A 411 5.44 -7.82 0.59
CA CYS A 411 6.25 -6.65 0.94
C CYS A 411 6.20 -6.42 2.45
N LEU A 412 7.38 -6.31 3.07
CA LEU A 412 7.53 -5.99 4.50
C LEU A 412 7.86 -4.51 4.65
N PRO A 413 7.49 -3.86 5.77
CA PRO A 413 7.57 -2.40 5.88
C PRO A 413 9.01 -1.86 5.78
N GLY A 414 10.03 -2.62 6.20
CA GLY A 414 11.42 -2.22 6.05
C GLY A 414 11.87 -2.06 4.57
N MET A 415 11.13 -2.62 3.62
CA MET A 415 11.43 -2.50 2.18
C MET A 415 11.16 -1.11 1.59
N ALA A 416 10.58 -0.18 2.36
CA ALA A 416 10.28 1.18 1.91
C ALA A 416 11.53 1.93 1.41
N ILE A 417 12.72 1.52 1.83
CA ILE A 417 13.99 2.10 1.36
C ILE A 417 14.17 1.98 -0.17
N ALA A 418 13.59 0.95 -0.81
CA ALA A 418 13.62 0.84 -2.28
C ALA A 418 12.74 1.90 -2.95
N THR A 419 11.62 2.26 -2.33
CA THR A 419 10.80 3.40 -2.76
C THR A 419 11.61 4.70 -2.61
N ALA A 420 12.32 4.88 -1.50
CA ALA A 420 13.15 6.05 -1.26
C ALA A 420 14.29 6.19 -2.29
N GLU A 421 14.94 5.09 -2.66
CA GLU A 421 15.96 5.09 -3.73
C GLU A 421 15.37 5.60 -5.05
N ARG A 422 14.19 5.10 -5.44
CA ARG A 422 13.55 5.56 -6.68
C ARG A 422 13.16 7.03 -6.61
N LEU A 423 12.65 7.50 -5.48
CA LEU A 423 12.34 8.91 -5.27
C LEU A 423 13.61 9.77 -5.40
N ALA A 424 14.74 9.31 -4.86
CA ALA A 424 16.04 9.99 -4.91
C ALA A 424 16.52 10.16 -6.36
N GLU A 425 16.40 9.11 -7.18
CA GLU A 425 16.69 9.17 -8.62
C GLU A 425 15.81 10.19 -9.35
N ILE A 426 14.50 10.19 -9.09
CA ILE A 426 13.55 11.10 -9.77
C ILE A 426 13.80 12.55 -9.36
N LYS A 427 14.08 12.77 -8.07
CA LYS A 427 14.39 14.10 -7.50
C LYS A 427 15.81 14.57 -7.79
N ASN A 428 16.68 13.68 -8.26
CA ASN A 428 18.09 13.93 -8.48
C ASN A 428 18.79 14.46 -7.21
N VAL A 429 18.56 13.79 -6.08
CA VAL A 429 19.17 14.07 -4.77
C VAL A 429 19.72 12.77 -4.16
N PRO A 430 20.61 12.83 -3.17
CA PRO A 430 21.07 11.63 -2.45
C PRO A 430 19.93 10.89 -1.74
N LEU A 431 20.08 9.57 -1.56
CA LEU A 431 19.11 8.74 -0.82
C LEU A 431 18.87 9.29 0.59
N GLU A 432 19.94 9.68 1.27
CA GLU A 432 19.94 10.23 2.62
C GLU A 432 19.11 11.51 2.74
N GLU A 433 19.00 12.30 1.67
CA GLU A 433 18.17 13.50 1.63
C GLU A 433 16.69 13.14 1.60
N ILE A 434 16.31 12.14 0.78
CA ILE A 434 14.94 11.61 0.78
C ILE A 434 14.59 11.04 2.15
N LEU A 435 15.42 10.15 2.72
CA LEU A 435 15.16 9.52 4.01
C LEU A 435 14.96 10.58 5.11
N ARG A 436 15.85 11.59 5.18
CA ARG A 436 15.74 12.67 6.16
C ARG A 436 14.47 13.50 5.95
N ALA A 437 14.14 13.84 4.71
CA ALA A 437 12.97 14.64 4.40
C ALA A 437 11.67 13.90 4.73
N THR A 438 11.52 12.64 4.26
CA THR A 438 10.30 11.85 4.50
C THR A 438 10.12 11.52 5.97
N TYR A 439 11.21 11.24 6.70
CA TYR A 439 11.18 11.06 8.14
C TYR A 439 10.72 12.35 8.86
N ASN A 440 11.27 13.51 8.51
CA ASN A 440 10.82 14.79 9.08
C ASN A 440 9.37 15.12 8.73
N ASN A 441 8.92 14.76 7.53
CA ASN A 441 7.52 14.91 7.13
C ASN A 441 6.60 13.99 7.95
N ALA A 442 6.99 12.73 8.16
CA ALA A 442 6.26 11.81 9.03
C ALA A 442 6.19 12.35 10.46
N ARG A 443 7.26 12.98 10.97
CA ARG A 443 7.23 13.68 12.26
C ARG A 443 6.28 14.87 12.28
N ARG A 444 6.23 15.67 11.21
CA ARG A 444 5.30 16.81 11.10
C ARG A 444 3.84 16.35 11.08
N VAL A 445 3.55 15.27 10.37
CA VAL A 445 2.19 14.74 10.21
C VAL A 445 1.75 14.01 11.47
N TYR A 446 2.54 13.02 11.92
CA TYR A 446 2.13 12.03 12.90
C TYR A 446 2.81 12.16 14.26
N GLN A 447 3.74 13.10 14.43
CA GLN A 447 4.48 13.29 15.68
C GLN A 447 5.26 12.05 16.13
N VAL A 448 5.79 11.27 15.17
CA VAL A 448 6.64 10.11 15.49
C VAL A 448 7.91 10.52 16.25
N PRO A 449 8.49 9.64 17.10
CA PRO A 449 9.67 9.94 17.91
C PRO A 449 10.90 10.31 17.08
N VAL A 450 11.87 10.95 17.72
CA VAL A 450 13.23 11.16 17.18
C VAL A 450 14.07 9.91 17.47
N PHE A 451 14.72 9.35 16.44
CA PHE A 451 15.61 8.20 16.52
C PHE A 451 17.07 8.59 16.26
#